data_AF-A0A2V7KQX4-F1
#
_entry.id   AF-A0A2V7KQX4-F1
#
_cell.length_a   1.000
_cell.length_b   1.000
_cell.length_c   1.000
_cell.angle_alpha   90.00
_cell.angle_beta   90.00
_cell.angle_gamma   90.00
#
_symmetry.space_group_name_H-M   'P 1'
#
loop_
_entity.id
_entity.type
_entity.pdbx_description
1 polymer ?
#
loop_
_entity_poly.entity_id
_entity_poly.type
_entity_poly.pdbx_seq_one_letter_code
_entity_poly.pdbx_strand_id
1 'polypeptide(L)'
;MRQNLRRGVWDVGCGQHAAQGCPARKRDYRLPDGWVHPFLMYGYQSLQAWKRADAAVEVVLRALETKNHPKTFAIFDQIRRATISVAANIVEGYALGTVPLYRKHLRIAFGSAAEAEYLMRKSPPRFQ
;
A
#
# COMPACT_ATOMS: atom_id res chain seq x y z
N MET A 1 28.99 -25.38 -17.04
CA MET A 1 27.92 -25.12 -18.05
C MET A 1 26.74 -24.47 -17.34
N ARG A 2 26.05 -23.56 -18.01
CA ARG A 2 25.35 -22.39 -17.47
C ARG A 2 24.07 -22.69 -16.68
N GLN A 3 23.82 -21.84 -15.67
CA GLN A 3 22.57 -21.69 -14.92
C GLN A 3 21.42 -21.30 -15.86
N ASN A 4 20.22 -21.85 -15.63
CA ASN A 4 18.97 -21.30 -16.18
C ASN A 4 17.97 -21.07 -15.04
N LEU A 5 18.15 -19.93 -14.37
CA LEU A 5 17.12 -19.27 -13.56
C LEU A 5 15.93 -18.92 -14.46
N ARG A 6 14.84 -19.69 -14.36
CA ARG A 6 13.55 -19.29 -14.93
C ARG A 6 13.08 -18.04 -14.18
N ARG A 7 13.18 -16.90 -14.87
CA ARG A 7 12.64 -15.61 -14.42
C ARG A 7 11.14 -15.77 -14.19
N GLY A 8 10.69 -15.58 -12.95
CA GLY A 8 9.27 -15.45 -12.63
C GLY A 8 8.66 -14.30 -13.41
N VAL A 9 7.59 -14.59 -14.12
CA VAL A 9 6.71 -13.60 -14.74
C VAL A 9 6.04 -12.84 -13.62
N TRP A 10 6.45 -11.60 -13.39
CA TRP A 10 5.71 -10.65 -12.59
C TRP A 10 4.77 -9.93 -13.56
N ASP A 11 3.52 -10.37 -13.61
CA ASP A 11 2.49 -9.74 -14.43
C ASP A 11 2.06 -8.43 -13.74
N VAL A 12 2.90 -7.41 -13.91
CA VAL A 12 2.58 -6.03 -13.55
C VAL A 12 1.64 -5.51 -14.61
N GLY A 13 0.35 -5.76 -14.38
CA GLY A 13 -0.78 -5.30 -15.20
C GLY A 13 -0.70 -3.79 -15.47
N CYS A 14 0.09 -3.45 -16.47
CA CYS A 14 0.16 -2.13 -17.04
C CYS A 14 -0.37 -2.23 -18.47
N GLY A 15 -1.66 -2.01 -18.60
CA GLY A 15 -2.30 -1.66 -19.86
C GLY A 15 -2.52 -0.15 -19.91
N GLN A 16 -1.45 0.66 -19.89
CA GLN A 16 -1.54 2.10 -20.16
C GLN A 16 -1.06 2.40 -21.58
N HIS A 17 -1.90 2.07 -22.56
CA HIS A 17 -1.92 2.75 -23.86
C HIS A 17 -3.37 3.00 -24.27
N ALA A 18 -3.97 4.10 -23.79
CA ALA A 18 -5.01 4.82 -24.52
C ALA A 18 -5.31 6.18 -23.88
N ALA A 19 -5.41 7.17 -24.76
CA ALA A 19 -5.69 8.58 -24.54
C ALA A 19 -6.93 8.90 -23.68
N GLN A 20 -6.86 10.07 -23.02
CA GLN A 20 -7.95 11.01 -22.70
C GLN A 20 -9.31 10.42 -22.28
N GLY A 21 -9.61 10.50 -20.98
CA GLY A 21 -10.94 10.26 -20.40
C GLY A 21 -11.01 9.00 -19.56
N CYS A 22 -10.50 9.02 -18.32
CA CYS A 22 -10.61 7.91 -17.38
C CYS A 22 -12.09 7.56 -17.08
N PRO A 23 -12.60 6.38 -17.50
CA PRO A 23 -13.91 5.90 -17.12
C PRO A 23 -13.74 4.88 -16.00
N ALA A 24 -13.05 5.22 -14.92
CA ALA A 24 -13.07 4.41 -13.70
C ALA A 24 -14.37 4.71 -12.92
N ARG A 25 -15.52 4.57 -13.58
CA ARG A 25 -16.82 4.64 -12.93
C ARG A 25 -17.89 3.94 -13.76
N LYS A 26 -18.36 2.83 -13.18
CA LYS A 26 -19.58 2.06 -13.53
C LYS A 26 -19.57 1.30 -14.86
N ARG A 27 -19.34 -0.02 -14.77
CA ARG A 27 -20.19 -0.99 -15.46
C ARG A 27 -20.33 -2.23 -14.59
N ASP A 28 -21.57 -2.52 -14.24
CA ASP A 28 -22.02 -3.70 -13.51
C ASP A 28 -21.66 -4.94 -14.34
N TYR A 29 -20.59 -5.64 -13.96
CA TYR A 29 -20.21 -6.90 -14.61
C TYR A 29 -21.08 -8.03 -14.09
N ARG A 30 -22.36 -8.05 -14.48
CA ARG A 30 -23.19 -9.24 -14.36
C ARG A 30 -22.96 -10.11 -15.60
N LEU A 31 -22.00 -11.03 -15.51
CA LEU A 31 -21.81 -12.07 -16.52
C LEU A 31 -22.90 -13.15 -16.34
N PRO A 32 -23.42 -13.76 -17.42
CA PRO A 32 -24.59 -14.63 -17.34
C PRO A 32 -24.29 -16.02 -16.76
N ASP A 33 -23.02 -16.35 -16.51
CA ASP A 33 -22.59 -17.75 -16.43
C ASP A 33 -21.82 -18.12 -15.13
N GLY A 34 -21.78 -17.24 -14.13
CA GLY A 34 -21.25 -17.57 -12.79
C GLY A 34 -19.72 -17.74 -12.68
N TRP A 35 -18.95 -17.59 -13.77
CA TRP A 35 -17.49 -17.63 -13.75
C TRP A 35 -16.90 -16.24 -13.46
N VAL A 36 -16.20 -16.10 -12.34
CA VAL A 36 -15.35 -14.92 -12.06
C VAL A 36 -14.05 -15.04 -12.87
N HIS A 37 -13.81 -14.11 -13.80
CA HIS A 37 -12.57 -14.07 -14.56
C HIS A 37 -11.36 -13.89 -13.61
N PRO A 38 -10.28 -14.68 -13.74
CA PRO A 38 -9.04 -14.53 -12.97
C PRO A 38 -8.36 -13.15 -13.13
N PHE A 39 -8.76 -12.39 -14.15
CA PHE A 39 -8.14 -11.13 -14.59
C PHE A 39 -8.90 -9.87 -14.15
N LEU A 40 -9.96 -9.97 -13.34
CA LEU A 40 -10.54 -8.79 -12.71
C LEU A 40 -9.58 -8.33 -11.58
N MET A 41 -8.51 -7.62 -11.95
CA MET A 41 -7.59 -7.00 -11.00
C MET A 41 -8.37 -5.91 -10.25
N TYR A 42 -8.86 -6.25 -9.06
CA TYR A 42 -9.63 -5.40 -8.16
C TYR A 42 -8.77 -4.26 -7.58
N GLY A 43 -8.35 -3.29 -8.39
CA GLY A 43 -7.63 -2.09 -7.95
C GLY A 43 -6.42 -2.36 -7.02
N TYR A 44 -5.93 -1.30 -6.38
CA TYR A 44 -4.94 -1.46 -5.31
C TYR A 44 -5.54 -2.17 -4.08
N GLN A 45 -6.87 -2.19 -3.95
CA GLN A 45 -7.59 -2.78 -2.83
C GLN A 45 -7.44 -4.31 -2.76
N SER A 46 -7.12 -4.95 -3.89
CA SER A 46 -6.80 -6.37 -3.95
C SER A 46 -5.47 -6.73 -3.30
N LEU A 47 -4.53 -5.77 -3.22
CA LEU A 47 -3.17 -6.01 -2.75
C LEU A 47 -3.14 -6.31 -1.25
N GLN A 48 -2.62 -7.48 -0.87
CA GLN A 48 -2.48 -7.84 0.54
C GLN A 48 -1.56 -6.88 1.32
N ALA A 49 -0.53 -6.35 0.65
CA ALA A 49 0.34 -5.33 1.23
C ALA A 49 -0.43 -4.05 1.57
N TRP A 50 -1.35 -3.61 0.70
CA TRP A 50 -2.20 -2.46 0.96
C TRP A 50 -3.17 -2.73 2.11
N LYS A 51 -3.86 -3.88 2.13
CA LYS A 51 -4.80 -4.23 3.22
C LYS A 51 -4.13 -4.20 4.59
N ARG A 52 -2.90 -4.71 4.68
CA ARG A 52 -2.12 -4.69 5.92
C ARG A 52 -1.67 -3.28 6.30
N ALA A 53 -1.23 -2.48 5.33
CA ALA A 53 -0.84 -1.10 5.57
C ALA A 53 -2.04 -0.25 6.02
N ASP A 54 -3.19 -0.41 5.40
CA ASP A 54 -4.45 0.27 5.73
C ASP A 54 -4.93 -0.09 7.15
N ALA A 55 -4.95 -1.39 7.47
CA ALA A 55 -5.25 -1.86 8.83
C ALA A 55 -4.27 -1.28 9.88
N ALA A 56 -2.98 -1.18 9.55
CA ALA A 56 -1.99 -0.56 10.44
C ALA A 56 -2.26 0.94 10.64
N VAL A 57 -2.67 1.68 9.61
CA VAL A 57 -3.07 3.08 9.73
C VAL A 57 -4.21 3.22 10.72
N GLU A 58 -5.25 2.41 10.59
CA GLU A 58 -6.38 2.48 11.52
C GLU A 58 -5.98 2.20 12.98
N VAL A 59 -5.15 1.18 13.21
CA VAL A 59 -4.64 0.84 14.55
C VAL A 59 -3.85 2.00 15.13
N VAL A 60 -2.96 2.61 14.34
CA VAL A 60 -2.13 3.73 14.78
C VAL A 60 -2.97 4.96 15.10
N LEU A 61 -3.92 5.31 14.24
CA LEU A 61 -4.79 6.47 14.47
C LEU A 61 -5.58 6.30 15.77
N ARG A 62 -6.25 5.16 15.96
CA ARG A 62 -6.98 4.83 17.20
C ARG A 62 -6.08 4.85 18.44
N ALA A 63 -4.88 4.28 18.34
CA ALA A 63 -3.96 4.20 19.47
C ALA A 63 -3.37 5.57 19.88
N LEU A 64 -3.35 6.54 18.97
CA LEU A 64 -2.81 7.88 19.20
C LEU A 64 -3.85 8.94 19.56
N GLU A 65 -5.14 8.72 19.27
CA GLU A 65 -6.24 9.65 19.62
C GLU A 65 -6.29 9.99 21.11
N THR A 66 -5.98 9.03 21.98
CA THR A 66 -6.05 9.20 23.44
C THR A 66 -4.72 9.64 24.06
N LYS A 67 -3.66 9.82 23.27
CA LYS A 67 -2.28 10.01 23.75
C LYS A 67 -1.72 11.38 23.39
N ASN A 68 -2.37 12.45 23.85
CA ASN A 68 -1.92 13.83 23.64
C ASN A 68 -1.08 14.35 24.81
N HIS A 69 0.12 13.78 25.01
CA HIS A 69 1.10 14.36 25.93
C HIS A 69 2.09 15.27 25.15
N PRO A 70 2.28 16.55 25.53
CA PRO A 70 3.11 17.50 24.77
C PRO A 70 4.53 17.01 24.47
N LYS A 71 5.13 16.29 25.43
CA LYS A 71 6.51 15.76 25.29
C LYS A 71 6.65 14.61 24.28
N THR A 72 5.57 13.92 23.92
CA THR A 72 5.61 12.77 23.00
C THR A 72 4.89 13.04 21.68
N PHE A 73 4.26 14.21 21.54
CA PHE A 73 3.48 14.59 20.36
C PHE A 73 4.29 14.45 19.06
N ALA A 74 5.53 14.94 19.03
CA ALA A 74 6.38 14.88 17.84
C ALA A 74 6.66 13.43 17.38
N ILE A 75 6.92 12.51 18.32
CA ILE A 75 7.16 11.09 18.00
C ILE A 75 5.87 10.44 17.50
N PHE A 76 4.74 10.72 18.14
CA PHE A 76 3.45 10.19 17.74
C PHE A 76 3.00 10.69 16.37
N ASP A 77 3.21 11.97 16.08
CA ASP A 77 2.95 12.52 14.76
C ASP A 77 3.83 11.86 13.70
N GLN A 78 5.11 11.62 14.00
CA GLN A 78 5.99 10.95 13.07
C GLN A 78 5.58 9.49 12.82
N ILE A 79 5.18 8.74 13.85
CA ILE A 79 4.63 7.38 13.70
C ILE A 79 3.38 7.40 12.81
N ARG A 80 2.46 8.35 13.05
CA ARG A 80 1.24 8.52 12.25
C ARG A 80 1.58 8.76 10.79
N ARG A 81 2.45 9.72 10.51
CA ARG A 81 2.87 10.11 9.15
C ARG A 81 3.57 8.98 8.43
N ALA A 82 4.50 8.30 9.10
CA ALA A 82 5.22 7.16 8.54
C ALA A 82 4.25 6.02 8.19
N THR A 83 3.30 5.70 9.07
CA THR A 83 2.31 4.63 8.83
C THR A 83 1.39 4.96 7.64
N ILE A 84 0.87 6.19 7.57
CA ILE A 84 0.05 6.66 6.44
C ILE A 84 0.83 6.60 5.12
N SER A 85 2.11 6.98 5.15
CA SER A 85 3.00 6.96 3.99
C SER A 85 3.14 5.57 3.36
N VAL A 86 3.10 4.49 4.17
CA VAL A 86 3.15 3.11 3.65
C VAL A 86 1.99 2.84 2.70
N ALA A 87 0.75 3.07 3.16
CA ALA A 87 -0.45 2.84 2.36
C ALA A 87 -0.50 3.79 1.16
N ALA A 88 -0.21 5.07 1.37
CA ALA A 88 -0.22 6.10 0.32
C ALA A 88 0.75 5.76 -0.83
N ASN A 89 1.97 5.32 -0.52
CA ASN A 89 2.94 4.95 -1.56
C ASN A 89 2.53 3.67 -2.31
N ILE A 90 1.85 2.71 -1.67
CA ILE A 90 1.32 1.54 -2.40
C ILE A 90 0.24 1.97 -3.40
N VAL A 91 -0.66 2.87 -2.99
CA VAL A 91 -1.72 3.42 -3.87
C VAL A 91 -1.11 4.24 -5.00
N GLU A 92 -0.19 5.15 -4.68
CA GLU A 92 0.47 6.01 -5.67
C GLU A 92 1.27 5.18 -6.67
N GLY A 93 2.05 4.22 -6.19
CA GLY A 93 2.81 3.31 -7.04
C GLY A 93 1.91 2.45 -7.94
N TYR A 94 0.75 2.01 -7.47
CA TYR A 94 -0.22 1.28 -8.29
C TYR A 94 -0.87 2.19 -9.34
N ALA A 95 -1.17 3.44 -8.99
CA ALA A 95 -1.78 4.41 -9.89
C ALA A 95 -0.81 4.89 -11.00
N LEU A 96 0.48 5.00 -10.66
CA LEU A 96 1.55 5.33 -11.58
C LEU A 96 1.94 4.09 -12.38
N GLY A 97 1.25 3.88 -13.51
CA GLY A 97 1.31 2.68 -14.34
C GLY A 97 2.63 2.42 -15.06
N THR A 98 3.79 2.53 -14.42
CA THR A 98 5.03 1.94 -14.96
C THR A 98 5.74 1.14 -13.89
N VAL A 99 6.34 0.01 -14.30
CA VAL A 99 7.07 -0.89 -13.40
C VAL A 99 8.18 -0.19 -12.61
N PRO A 100 9.00 0.69 -13.21
CA PRO A 100 10.06 1.38 -12.47
C PRO A 100 9.52 2.32 -11.39
N LEU A 101 8.44 3.07 -11.69
CA LEU A 101 7.80 3.94 -10.71
C LEU A 101 7.15 3.12 -9.59
N TYR A 102 6.44 2.05 -9.93
CA TYR A 102 5.83 1.20 -8.91
C TYR A 102 6.88 0.65 -7.92
N ARG A 103 8.01 0.14 -8.44
CA ARG A 103 9.12 -0.34 -7.61
C ARG A 103 9.73 0.76 -6.73
N LYS A 104 9.84 1.99 -7.25
CA LYS A 104 10.32 3.14 -6.47
C LYS A 104 9.38 3.40 -5.29
N HIS A 105 8.08 3.47 -5.51
CA HIS A 105 7.11 3.70 -4.44
C HIS A 105 7.07 2.57 -3.42
N LEU A 106 7.19 1.30 -3.85
CA LEU A 106 7.29 0.17 -2.91
C LEU A 106 8.52 0.26 -2.00
N ARG A 107 9.66 0.77 -2.52
CA ARG A 107 10.86 1.00 -1.70
C ARG A 107 10.65 2.12 -0.68
N ILE A 108 9.93 3.18 -1.05
CA ILE A 108 9.57 4.27 -0.13
C ILE A 108 8.61 3.74 0.95
N ALA A 109 7.57 2.99 0.56
CA ALA A 109 6.64 2.35 1.49
C ALA A 109 7.38 1.46 2.51
N PHE A 110 8.35 0.67 2.05
CA PHE A 110 9.18 -0.15 2.93
C PHE A 110 10.01 0.70 3.90
N GLY A 111 10.62 1.79 3.44
CA GLY A 111 11.35 2.72 4.30
C GLY A 111 10.46 3.34 5.38
N SER A 112 9.25 3.78 5.01
CA SER A 112 8.27 4.31 5.97
C SER A 112 7.80 3.26 6.98
N ALA A 113 7.66 2.00 6.57
CA ALA A 113 7.30 0.91 7.50
C ALA A 113 8.40 0.67 8.55
N ALA A 114 9.67 0.64 8.11
CA ALA A 114 10.81 0.49 9.02
C ALA A 114 10.93 1.66 10.00
N GLU A 115 10.66 2.88 9.54
CA GLU A 115 10.64 4.07 10.39
C GLU A 115 9.53 4.00 11.45
N ALA A 116 8.30 3.65 11.05
CA ALA A 116 7.17 3.49 11.95
C ALA A 116 7.47 2.43 13.04
N GLU A 117 8.01 1.27 12.63
CA GLU A 117 8.40 0.20 13.55
C GLU A 117 9.47 0.67 14.56
N TYR A 118 10.51 1.36 14.08
CA TYR A 118 11.57 1.88 14.92
C TYR A 118 11.02 2.85 15.98
N LEU A 119 10.19 3.80 15.57
CA LEU A 119 9.61 4.80 16.46
C LEU A 119 8.63 4.20 17.47
N MET A 120 7.81 3.23 17.05
CA MET A 120 6.94 2.48 17.96
C MET A 120 7.74 1.78 19.06
N ARG A 121 8.86 1.14 18.71
CA ARG A 121 9.75 0.45 19.67
C ARG A 121 10.44 1.41 20.64
N LYS A 122 10.67 2.67 20.24
CA LYS A 122 11.26 3.71 21.09
C LYS A 122 10.23 4.45 21.94
N SER A 123 8.95 4.42 21.54
CA SER A 123 7.89 5.01 22.33
C SER A 123 7.68 4.24 23.65
N PRO A 124 7.42 4.92 24.78
CA PRO A 124 7.29 4.25 26.07
C PRO A 124 6.14 3.23 26.07
N PRO A 125 6.27 2.13 26.85
CA PRO A 125 5.34 1.01 26.84
C PRO A 125 4.02 1.43 27.51
N ARG A 126 3.10 1.98 26.72
CA ARG A 126 1.66 2.00 27.01
C ARG A 126 0.86 1.55 25.79
N PHE A 127 1.47 0.73 24.93
CA PHE A 127 0.85 0.15 23.72
C PHE A 127 0.62 -1.36 23.84
N GLN A 128 0.73 -1.91 25.06
CA GLN A 128 0.23 -3.25 25.39
C GLN A 128 -1.10 -3.09 26.14
#